data_AF-A0A0N4YK71-F1
#
_entry.id   AF-A0A0N4YK71-F1
#
_cell.length_a   1.000
_cell.length_b   1.000
_cell.length_c   1.000
_cell.angle_alpha   90.00
_cell.angle_beta   90.00
_cell.angle_gamma   90.00
#
_symmetry.space_group_name_H-M   'P 1'
#
loop_
_entity.id
_entity.type
_entity.pdbx_description
1 polymer ?
#
loop_
_entity_poly.entity_id
_entity_poly.type
_entity_poly.pdbx_seq_one_letter_code
_entity_poly.pdbx_strand_id
1 'polypeptide(L)'
;MVDPITLKTKKSLVIRYTNNLRKIVERIQHSNGAPQSRREAVDSGSISAKVYDLHASTRLLTSAIEDFTSAIDTIEGLPEEQETLTHEDIETALELIEEAQCLVVLLESTRARNPPADAITDNTEMVAAKLPAIPIPVFSGKISDFLNSWTLFDVHVHSKRLPNLMKFNYLIDSLRGEAWELIKRYPVTETNYDHAIHLLKEKLGNQFTLITNLQPRLKRAKADNSAITTQRKLLEYVTPIFIQLEDLGVYTKGSYWS
;
A
#
# COMPACT_ATOMS: atom_id res chain seq x y z
N MET A 1 -36.38 -11.20 10.15
CA MET A 1 -36.71 -10.63 11.48
C MET A 1 -35.47 -10.73 12.34
N VAL A 2 -34.88 -9.61 12.73
CA VAL A 2 -33.79 -9.59 13.71
C VAL A 2 -34.39 -9.81 15.09
N ASP A 3 -33.87 -10.78 15.85
CA ASP A 3 -34.36 -11.07 17.18
C ASP A 3 -34.12 -9.87 18.13
N PRO A 4 -35.09 -9.50 18.99
CA PRO A 4 -34.94 -8.38 19.95
C PRO A 4 -33.73 -8.50 20.88
N ILE A 5 -33.27 -9.74 21.13
CA ILE A 5 -32.07 -10.05 21.93
C ILE A 5 -30.80 -9.63 21.18
N THR A 6 -30.77 -9.82 19.85
CA THR A 6 -29.67 -9.45 18.98
C THR A 6 -29.50 -7.93 18.91
N LEU A 7 -30.61 -7.17 18.84
CA LEU A 7 -30.57 -5.71 18.85
C LEU A 7 -30.01 -5.16 20.17
N LYS A 8 -30.48 -5.67 21.31
CA LYS A 8 -29.95 -5.29 22.64
C LYS A 8 -28.47 -5.60 22.80
N THR A 9 -28.03 -6.73 22.24
CA THR A 9 -26.61 -7.14 22.27
C THR A 9 -25.76 -6.17 21.45
N LYS A 10 -26.21 -5.81 20.24
CA LYS A 10 -25.53 -4.84 19.37
C LYS A 10 -25.46 -3.45 20.02
N LYS A 11 -26.55 -2.95 20.59
CA LYS A 11 -26.57 -1.70 21.38
C LYS A 11 -25.55 -1.73 22.52
N SER A 12 -25.48 -2.85 23.25
CA SER A 12 -24.54 -3.01 24.37
C SER A 12 -23.07 -2.97 23.92
N LEU A 13 -22.77 -3.48 22.71
CA LEU A 13 -21.43 -3.40 22.13
C LEU A 13 -21.05 -1.97 21.76
N VAL A 14 -21.97 -1.21 21.14
CA VAL A 14 -21.77 0.22 20.86
C VAL A 14 -21.43 0.97 22.15
N ILE A 15 -22.27 0.86 23.19
CA ILE A 15 -22.03 1.50 24.50
C ILE A 15 -20.68 1.11 25.09
N ARG A 16 -20.31 -0.17 25.02
CA ARG A 16 -19.02 -0.66 25.55
C ARG A 16 -17.84 -0.05 24.81
N TYR A 17 -17.88 -0.02 23.48
CA TYR A 17 -16.79 0.53 22.68
C TYR A 17 -16.72 2.05 22.77
N THR A 18 -17.86 2.75 22.88
CA THR A 18 -17.91 4.19 23.17
C THR A 18 -17.22 4.50 24.49
N ASN A 19 -17.54 3.75 25.56
CA ASN A 19 -16.89 3.92 26.86
C ASN A 19 -15.40 3.60 26.84
N ASN A 20 -14.98 2.61 26.07
CA ASN A 20 -13.56 2.28 25.91
C ASN A 20 -12.80 3.41 25.20
N LEU A 21 -13.34 3.89 24.07
CA LEU A 21 -12.74 4.98 23.31
C LEU A 21 -12.65 6.25 24.16
N ARG A 22 -13.70 6.58 24.92
CA ARG A 22 -13.72 7.73 25.83
C ARG A 22 -12.60 7.68 26.86
N LYS A 23 -12.39 6.52 27.50
CA LYS A 23 -11.29 6.33 28.45
C LYS A 23 -9.92 6.52 27.80
N ILE A 24 -9.75 6.10 26.55
CA ILE A 24 -8.48 6.27 25.82
C ILE A 24 -8.26 7.75 25.49
N VAL A 25 -9.29 8.43 24.99
CA VAL A 25 -9.28 9.88 24.69
C VAL A 25 -8.92 10.68 25.94
N GLU A 26 -9.61 10.46 27.06
CA GLU A 26 -9.35 11.13 28.35
C GLU A 26 -7.91 10.89 28.82
N ARG A 27 -7.42 9.65 28.77
CA ARG A 27 -6.03 9.32 29.16
C ARG A 27 -4.99 10.06 28.33
N ILE A 28 -5.25 10.25 27.03
CA ILE A 28 -4.34 10.96 26.13
C ILE A 28 -4.39 12.46 26.40
N GLN A 29 -5.58 13.04 26.58
CA GLN A 29 -5.76 14.46 26.90
C GLN A 29 -5.11 14.84 28.23
N HIS A 30 -5.32 14.04 29.28
CA HIS A 30 -4.67 14.24 30.58
C HIS A 30 -3.15 14.12 30.49
N SER A 31 -2.62 13.25 29.62
CA SER A 31 -1.17 13.15 29.40
C SER A 31 -0.55 14.36 28.69
N ASN A 32 -1.35 15.13 27.95
CA ASN A 32 -0.90 16.33 27.22
C ASN A 32 -1.09 17.64 28.01
N GLY A 33 -1.86 17.64 29.11
CA GLY A 33 -2.18 18.83 29.91
C GLY A 33 -1.19 19.19 31.02
N ALA A 34 -0.10 18.43 31.21
CA ALA A 34 0.88 18.72 32.25
C ALA A 34 1.82 19.89 31.86
N PRO A 35 2.11 20.84 32.76
CA PRO A 35 2.91 22.03 32.45
C PRO A 35 4.33 21.67 32.00
N GLN A 36 4.75 22.31 30.90
CA GLN A 36 5.92 22.08 30.04
C GLN A 36 7.32 22.21 30.70
N SER A 37 7.46 22.01 32.01
CA SER A 37 8.72 22.23 32.74
C SER A 37 9.55 20.98 33.04
N ARG A 38 9.20 19.80 32.52
CA ARG A 38 10.08 18.63 32.63
C ARG A 38 10.13 17.85 31.32
N ARG A 39 11.13 18.19 30.51
CA ARG A 39 11.59 17.40 29.37
C ARG A 39 11.87 15.98 29.85
N GLU A 40 11.00 15.07 29.49
CA GLU A 40 11.38 13.71 29.15
C GLU A 40 11.02 13.55 27.68
N ALA A 41 11.93 13.00 26.89
CA ALA A 41 11.72 12.69 25.50
C ALA A 41 10.35 12.02 25.36
N VAL A 42 9.39 12.68 24.69
CA VAL A 42 8.14 12.02 24.33
C VAL A 42 8.55 10.96 23.34
N ASP A 43 8.78 9.75 23.84
CA ASP A 43 9.25 8.62 23.07
C ASP A 43 8.32 8.46 21.86
N SER A 44 8.89 8.53 20.66
CA SER A 44 8.15 8.29 19.43
C SER A 44 7.41 6.93 19.46
N GLY A 45 7.92 5.96 20.25
CA GLY A 45 7.24 4.72 20.60
C GLY A 45 5.96 4.93 21.42
N SER A 46 5.99 5.77 22.45
CA SER A 46 4.81 6.16 23.25
C SER A 46 3.71 6.83 22.41
N ILE A 47 4.08 7.73 21.47
CA ILE A 47 3.10 8.34 20.57
C ILE A 47 2.52 7.30 19.61
N SER A 48 3.35 6.41 19.06
CA SER A 48 2.90 5.36 18.14
C SER A 48 1.94 4.37 18.81
N ALA A 49 2.16 4.04 20.09
CA ALA A 49 1.26 3.20 20.87
C ALA A 49 -0.11 3.87 21.08
N LYS A 50 -0.13 5.16 21.46
CA LYS A 50 -1.37 5.95 21.63
C LYS A 50 -2.18 6.03 20.33
N VAL A 51 -1.51 6.28 19.20
CA VAL A 51 -2.14 6.33 17.87
C VAL A 51 -2.72 4.96 17.49
N TYR A 52 -1.99 3.87 17.75
CA TYR A 52 -2.47 2.52 17.50
C TYR A 52 -3.73 2.20 18.33
N ASP A 53 -3.72 2.49 19.63
CA ASP A 53 -4.84 2.23 20.53
C ASP A 53 -6.11 3.02 20.14
N LEU A 54 -5.95 4.28 19.72
CA LEU A 54 -7.03 5.10 19.18
C LEU A 54 -7.61 4.48 17.91
N HIS A 55 -6.79 4.19 16.91
CA HIS A 55 -7.27 3.60 15.66
C HIS A 55 -7.95 2.25 15.86
N ALA A 56 -7.38 1.37 16.69
CA ALA A 56 -7.96 0.07 16.99
C ALA A 56 -9.35 0.22 17.63
N SER A 57 -9.48 1.12 18.62
CA SER A 57 -10.74 1.35 19.33
C SER A 57 -11.79 2.06 18.48
N THR A 58 -11.39 3.04 17.67
CA THR A 58 -12.27 3.70 16.69
C THR A 58 -12.81 2.68 15.68
N ARG A 59 -11.98 1.79 15.14
CA ARG A 59 -12.43 0.75 14.19
C ARG A 59 -13.45 -0.21 14.80
N LEU A 60 -13.24 -0.63 16.05
CA LEU A 60 -14.19 -1.50 16.75
C LEU A 60 -15.53 -0.80 16.99
N LEU A 61 -15.51 0.49 17.34
CA LEU A 61 -16.74 1.27 17.52
C LEU A 61 -17.47 1.48 16.19
N THR A 62 -16.77 1.86 15.12
CA THR A 62 -17.37 2.02 13.78
C THR A 62 -18.05 0.74 13.32
N SER A 63 -17.38 -0.41 13.43
CA SER A 63 -17.97 -1.70 13.08
C SER A 63 -19.21 -2.03 13.91
N ALA A 64 -19.21 -1.71 15.21
CA ALA A 64 -20.37 -1.95 16.06
C ALA A 64 -21.55 -1.02 15.74
N ILE A 65 -21.28 0.25 15.36
CA ILE A 65 -22.31 1.19 14.90
C ILE A 65 -22.92 0.68 13.59
N GLU A 66 -22.11 0.28 12.60
CA GLU A 66 -22.59 -0.28 11.33
C GLU A 66 -23.49 -1.51 11.55
N ASP A 67 -23.06 -2.44 12.40
CA ASP A 67 -23.85 -3.61 12.76
C ASP A 67 -25.16 -3.25 13.45
N PHE A 68 -25.16 -2.21 14.28
CA PHE A 68 -26.33 -1.74 15.01
C PHE A 68 -27.32 -1.00 14.11
N THR A 69 -26.85 -0.06 13.29
CA THR A 69 -27.66 0.66 12.30
C THR A 69 -28.28 -0.30 11.31
N SER A 70 -27.51 -1.26 10.79
CA SER A 70 -28.06 -2.30 9.90
C SER A 70 -29.13 -3.16 10.59
N ALA A 71 -29.02 -3.40 11.91
CA ALA A 71 -30.08 -4.09 12.65
C ALA A 71 -31.33 -3.23 12.83
N ILE A 72 -31.17 -1.92 13.06
CA ILE A 72 -32.28 -0.97 13.16
C ILE A 72 -33.02 -0.88 11.82
N ASP A 73 -32.32 -0.76 10.70
CA ASP A 73 -32.91 -0.65 9.36
C ASP A 73 -33.79 -1.86 8.99
N THR A 74 -33.52 -3.02 9.58
CA THR A 74 -34.32 -4.24 9.37
C THR A 74 -35.58 -4.34 10.26
N ILE A 75 -35.73 -3.45 11.23
CA ILE A 75 -36.87 -3.42 12.15
C ILE A 75 -37.84 -2.34 11.69
N GLU A 76 -39.02 -2.77 11.23
CA GLU A 76 -40.08 -1.86 10.80
C GLU A 76 -40.94 -1.48 12.02
N GLY A 77 -40.97 -0.18 12.35
CA GLY A 77 -41.81 0.38 13.42
C GLY A 77 -41.23 0.27 14.84
N LEU A 78 -40.11 0.94 15.10
CA LEU A 78 -39.64 1.19 16.47
C LEU A 78 -40.55 2.24 17.15
N PRO A 79 -40.80 2.13 18.47
CA PRO A 79 -41.43 3.21 19.22
C PRO A 79 -40.59 4.50 19.11
N GLU A 80 -41.23 5.65 18.92
CA GLU A 80 -40.58 6.96 18.73
C GLU A 80 -39.58 7.33 19.85
N GLU A 81 -39.88 6.95 21.10
CA GLU A 81 -38.99 7.11 22.25
C GLU A 81 -37.72 6.25 22.15
N GLN A 82 -37.83 5.07 21.54
CA GLN A 82 -36.71 4.15 21.39
C GLN A 82 -35.85 4.54 20.18
N GLU A 83 -36.47 5.08 19.14
CA GLU A 83 -35.80 5.63 17.95
C GLU A 83 -34.95 6.86 18.30
N THR A 84 -35.52 7.82 19.05
CA THR A 84 -34.78 9.01 19.52
C THR A 84 -33.58 8.64 20.39
N LEU A 85 -33.76 7.73 21.35
CA LEU A 85 -32.66 7.24 22.20
C LEU A 85 -31.57 6.52 21.39
N THR A 86 -31.94 5.75 20.36
CA THR A 86 -30.95 5.08 19.49
C THR A 86 -30.18 6.06 18.62
N HIS A 87 -30.83 7.12 18.15
CA HIS A 87 -30.19 8.18 17.39
C HIS A 87 -29.18 8.93 18.26
N GLU A 88 -29.55 9.29 19.49
CA GLU A 88 -28.65 9.96 20.46
C GLU A 88 -27.43 9.08 20.80
N ASP A 89 -27.62 7.78 21.03
CA ASP A 89 -26.51 6.84 21.29
C ASP A 89 -25.53 6.75 20.09
N ILE A 90 -26.04 6.82 18.86
CA ILE A 90 -25.22 6.79 17.64
C ILE A 90 -24.49 8.13 17.46
N GLU A 91 -25.19 9.25 17.61
CA GLU A 91 -24.64 10.60 17.46
C GLU A 91 -23.50 10.84 18.44
N THR A 92 -23.70 10.53 19.73
CA THR A 92 -22.65 10.63 20.75
C THR A 92 -21.43 9.73 20.47
N ALA A 93 -21.64 8.58 19.84
CA ALA A 93 -20.55 7.69 19.44
C ALA A 93 -19.78 8.23 18.22
N LEU A 94 -20.47 8.87 17.27
CA LEU A 94 -19.87 9.51 16.10
C LEU A 94 -19.05 10.75 16.49
N GLU A 95 -19.57 11.61 17.37
CA GLU A 95 -18.84 12.76 17.93
C GLU A 95 -17.52 12.33 18.57
N LEU A 96 -17.55 11.24 19.36
CA LEU A 96 -16.36 10.71 20.01
C LEU A 96 -15.34 10.13 19.02
N ILE A 97 -15.81 9.55 17.91
CA ILE A 97 -14.93 9.10 16.81
C ILE A 97 -14.23 10.30 16.18
N GLU A 98 -14.94 11.39 15.91
CA GLU A 98 -14.37 12.61 15.35
C GLU A 98 -13.31 13.21 16.29
N GLU A 99 -13.59 13.28 17.59
CA GLU A 99 -12.63 13.72 18.60
C GLU A 99 -11.37 12.85 18.62
N ALA A 100 -11.53 11.52 18.59
CA ALA A 100 -10.43 10.57 18.54
C ALA A 100 -9.57 10.74 17.28
N GLN A 101 -10.19 10.97 16.13
CA GLN A 101 -9.48 11.22 14.86
C GLN A 101 -8.71 12.53 14.89
N CYS A 102 -9.26 13.59 15.48
CA CYS A 102 -8.55 14.85 15.66
C CYS A 102 -7.31 14.68 16.57
N LEU A 103 -7.43 13.88 17.63
CA LEU A 103 -6.29 13.56 18.51
C LEU A 103 -5.20 12.77 17.79
N VAL A 104 -5.55 11.84 16.90
CA VAL A 104 -4.57 11.14 16.05
C VAL A 104 -3.77 12.13 15.22
N VAL A 105 -4.44 13.07 14.53
CA VAL A 105 -3.77 14.09 13.70
C VAL A 105 -2.80 14.92 14.55
N LEU A 106 -3.21 15.32 15.77
CA LEU A 106 -2.35 16.06 16.68
C LEU A 106 -1.11 15.24 17.11
N LEU A 107 -1.30 13.97 17.46
CA LEU A 107 -0.21 13.06 17.85
C LEU A 107 0.76 12.81 16.70
N GLU A 108 0.25 12.59 15.48
CA GLU A 108 1.07 12.41 14.28
C GLU A 108 1.85 13.67 13.90
N SER A 109 1.24 14.86 14.05
CA SER A 109 1.94 16.14 13.85
C SER A 109 3.06 16.36 14.88
N THR A 110 2.85 15.90 16.13
CA THR A 110 3.85 15.96 17.20
C THR A 110 5.00 14.98 16.94
N ARG A 111 4.69 13.79 16.42
CA ARG A 111 5.66 12.80 15.97
C ARG A 111 6.51 13.32 14.80
N ALA A 112 5.92 14.03 13.85
CA ALA A 112 6.64 14.62 12.73
C ALA A 112 7.63 15.73 13.17
N ARG A 113 7.32 16.45 14.26
CA ARG A 113 8.19 17.50 14.82
C ARG A 113 9.33 16.97 15.69
N ASN A 114 9.15 15.81 16.32
CA ASN A 114 10.12 15.18 17.20
C ASN A 114 10.53 13.80 16.66
N PRO A 115 11.39 13.72 15.62
CA PRO A 115 11.96 12.45 15.20
C PRO A 115 12.84 11.87 16.32
N PRO A 116 12.91 10.53 16.47
CA PRO A 116 13.75 9.89 17.47
C PRO A 116 15.21 10.35 17.32
N ALA A 117 15.85 10.70 18.44
CA ALA A 117 17.18 11.28 18.52
C ALA A 117 18.31 10.36 18.01
N ASP A 118 18.01 9.10 17.65
CA ASP A 118 18.99 8.10 17.20
C ASP A 118 19.15 8.01 15.67
N ALA A 119 18.57 8.95 14.90
CA ALA A 119 18.69 8.96 13.43
C ALA A 119 19.70 9.99 12.89
N ILE A 120 20.72 10.38 13.66
CA ILE A 120 21.90 11.07 13.10
C ILE A 120 22.95 10.01 12.72
N THR A 121 22.66 9.25 11.67
CA THR A 121 23.69 8.74 10.77
C THR A 121 23.12 8.73 9.37
N ASP A 122 23.53 9.74 8.61
CA ASP A 122 23.79 9.73 7.17
C ASP A 122 22.82 8.90 6.31
N ASN A 123 21.89 9.60 5.65
CA ASN A 123 21.83 9.66 4.19
C ASN A 123 20.66 10.55 3.76
N THR A 124 20.93 11.42 2.79
CA THR A 124 19.96 12.20 2.02
C THR A 124 18.96 11.27 1.33
N GLU A 125 17.85 10.94 1.98
CA GLU A 125 16.66 10.43 1.30
C GLU A 125 15.70 11.60 1.07
N MET A 126 15.49 11.93 -0.21
CA MET A 126 14.40 12.81 -0.64
C MET A 126 13.11 12.38 0.07
N VAL A 127 12.42 13.34 0.68
CA VAL A 127 11.08 13.16 1.25
C VAL A 127 10.14 12.76 0.12
N ALA A 128 10.03 11.46 -0.13
CA ALA A 128 9.02 10.89 -1.00
C ALA A 128 7.71 10.86 -0.21
N ALA A 129 6.71 11.60 -0.70
CA ALA A 129 5.35 11.51 -0.22
C ALA A 129 4.94 10.03 -0.05
N LYS A 130 4.36 9.67 1.10
CA LYS A 130 3.84 8.31 1.33
C LYS A 130 2.65 8.05 0.40
N LEU A 131 2.96 7.58 -0.80
CA LEU A 131 2.01 7.01 -1.76
C LEU A 131 1.44 5.70 -1.17
N PRO A 132 0.18 5.33 -1.49
CA PRO A 132 -0.37 4.03 -1.12
C PRO A 132 0.55 2.90 -1.62
N ALA A 133 0.77 1.89 -0.79
CA ALA A 133 1.68 0.80 -1.09
C ALA A 133 1.26 0.10 -2.39
N ILE A 134 2.09 0.21 -3.43
CA ILE A 134 1.85 -0.48 -4.70
C ILE A 134 2.06 -1.98 -4.43
N PRO A 135 1.07 -2.84 -4.70
CA PRO A 135 1.23 -4.28 -4.50
C PRO A 135 2.38 -4.80 -5.35
N ILE A 136 3.23 -5.67 -4.78
CA ILE A 136 4.31 -6.30 -5.54
C ILE A 136 3.66 -7.08 -6.70
N PRO A 137 3.98 -6.76 -7.97
CA PRO A 137 3.33 -7.38 -9.11
C PRO A 137 3.69 -8.86 -9.18
N VAL A 138 2.69 -9.69 -9.50
CA VAL A 138 2.88 -11.12 -9.71
C VAL A 138 3.46 -11.36 -11.11
N PHE A 139 4.63 -11.99 -11.17
CA PHE A 139 5.35 -12.27 -12.40
C PHE A 139 5.27 -13.75 -12.78
N SER A 140 4.73 -14.03 -13.97
CA SER A 140 4.49 -15.41 -14.45
C SER A 140 5.66 -16.02 -15.24
N GLY A 141 6.68 -15.24 -15.59
CA GLY A 141 7.80 -15.68 -16.44
C GLY A 141 7.79 -15.15 -17.88
N LYS A 142 6.81 -14.34 -18.28
CA LYS A 142 6.80 -13.73 -19.62
C LYS A 142 7.96 -12.75 -19.78
N ILE A 143 8.87 -13.04 -20.70
CA ILE A 143 10.08 -12.25 -20.97
C ILE A 143 9.74 -10.78 -21.33
N SER A 144 8.64 -10.54 -22.06
CA SER A 144 8.19 -9.18 -22.40
C SER A 144 7.89 -8.31 -21.19
N ASP A 145 7.45 -8.93 -20.09
CA ASP A 145 6.96 -8.25 -18.90
C ASP A 145 8.06 -8.17 -17.83
N PHE A 146 9.17 -8.91 -18.02
CA PHE A 146 10.25 -9.03 -17.06
C PHE A 146 10.82 -7.68 -16.65
N LEU A 147 11.07 -6.78 -17.61
CA LEU A 147 11.65 -5.46 -17.32
C LEU A 147 10.74 -4.65 -16.38
N ASN A 148 9.44 -4.61 -16.66
CA ASN A 148 8.48 -3.88 -15.83
C ASN A 148 8.33 -4.53 -14.44
N SER A 149 8.21 -5.85 -14.38
CA SER A 149 8.13 -6.59 -13.13
C SER A 149 9.39 -6.44 -12.28
N TRP A 150 10.57 -6.52 -12.89
CA TRP A 150 11.86 -6.34 -12.20
C TRP A 150 12.00 -4.93 -11.65
N THR A 151 11.70 -3.89 -12.44
CA THR A 151 11.76 -2.49 -11.99
C THR A 151 10.88 -2.26 -10.76
N LEU A 152 9.65 -2.79 -10.77
CA LEU A 152 8.76 -2.69 -9.62
C LEU A 152 9.28 -3.48 -8.42
N PHE A 153 9.73 -4.72 -8.62
CA PHE A 153 10.30 -5.52 -7.54
C PHE A 153 11.56 -4.88 -6.93
N ASP A 154 12.39 -4.24 -7.75
CA ASP A 154 13.62 -3.60 -7.33
C ASP A 154 13.34 -2.43 -6.38
N VAL A 155 12.45 -1.53 -6.79
CA VAL A 155 12.06 -0.35 -6.00
C VAL A 155 11.37 -0.73 -4.68
N HIS A 156 10.56 -1.79 -4.68
CA HIS A 156 9.76 -2.16 -3.51
C HIS A 156 10.48 -3.11 -2.54
N VAL A 157 11.39 -3.95 -3.03
CA VAL A 157 12.01 -5.03 -2.24
C VAL A 157 13.52 -5.06 -2.34
N HIS A 158 14.09 -5.18 -3.55
CA HIS A 158 15.54 -5.46 -3.71
C HIS A 158 16.42 -4.30 -3.22
N SER A 159 16.07 -3.05 -3.57
CA SER A 159 16.78 -1.84 -3.16
C SER A 159 16.57 -1.45 -1.70
N LYS A 160 15.60 -2.05 -1.00
CA LYS A 160 15.33 -1.77 0.41
C LYS A 160 16.36 -2.45 1.32
N ARG A 161 16.67 -1.83 2.46
CA ARG A 161 17.55 -2.37 3.51
C ARG A 161 16.82 -3.46 4.33
N LEU A 162 16.46 -4.56 3.68
CA LEU A 162 15.81 -5.74 4.27
C LEU A 162 16.77 -6.94 4.29
N PRO A 163 16.65 -7.85 5.27
CA PRO A 163 17.40 -9.11 5.26
C PRO A 163 17.15 -9.91 3.98
N ASN A 164 18.19 -10.55 3.44
CA ASN A 164 18.08 -11.33 2.20
C ASN A 164 17.05 -12.46 2.31
N LEU A 165 16.89 -13.05 3.50
CA LEU A 165 15.86 -14.07 3.74
C LEU A 165 14.44 -13.52 3.51
N MET A 166 14.17 -12.30 4.01
CA MET A 166 12.88 -11.64 3.83
C MET A 166 12.66 -11.27 2.36
N LYS A 167 13.70 -10.72 1.70
CA LYS A 167 13.65 -10.44 0.26
C LYS A 167 13.39 -11.70 -0.56
N PHE A 168 13.91 -12.85 -0.15
CA PHE A 168 13.71 -14.12 -0.83
C PHE A 168 12.26 -14.62 -0.67
N ASN A 169 11.67 -14.49 0.52
CA ASN A 169 10.24 -14.81 0.70
C ASN A 169 9.36 -13.92 -0.20
N TYR A 170 9.62 -12.61 -0.23
CA TYR A 170 8.91 -11.70 -1.14
C TYR A 170 9.10 -12.05 -2.60
N LEU A 171 10.31 -12.48 -3.00
CA LEU A 171 10.58 -12.97 -4.34
C LEU A 171 9.68 -14.16 -4.66
N ILE A 172 9.67 -15.20 -3.84
CA ILE A 172 8.87 -16.41 -4.08
C ILE A 172 7.38 -16.07 -4.18
N ASP A 173 6.87 -15.22 -3.27
CA ASP A 173 5.46 -14.81 -3.27
C ASP A 173 5.08 -14.02 -4.53
N SER A 174 6.02 -13.28 -5.12
CA SER A 174 5.83 -12.52 -6.36
C SER A 174 5.93 -13.36 -7.63
N LEU A 175 6.42 -14.60 -7.58
CA LEU A 175 6.64 -15.44 -8.76
C LEU A 175 5.54 -16.49 -8.96
N ARG A 176 5.15 -16.70 -10.22
CA ARG A 176 4.25 -17.78 -10.67
C ARG A 176 4.79 -18.40 -11.96
N GLY A 177 4.21 -19.51 -12.38
CA GLY A 177 4.52 -20.14 -13.67
C GLY A 177 6.01 -20.44 -13.83
N GLU A 178 6.53 -20.17 -15.04
CA GLU A 178 7.90 -20.46 -15.45
C GLU A 178 8.95 -19.76 -14.56
N ALA A 179 8.68 -18.53 -14.13
CA ALA A 179 9.60 -17.81 -13.24
C ALA A 179 9.73 -18.50 -11.88
N TRP A 180 8.64 -19.03 -11.33
CA TRP A 180 8.71 -19.80 -10.09
C TRP A 180 9.45 -21.13 -10.29
N GLU A 181 9.22 -21.80 -11.42
CA GLU A 181 9.90 -23.08 -11.69
C GLU A 181 11.42 -23.00 -11.74
N LEU A 182 11.97 -21.84 -12.14
CA LEU A 182 13.40 -21.57 -12.13
C LEU A 182 13.96 -21.45 -10.71
N ILE A 183 13.19 -20.84 -9.79
CA ILE A 183 13.67 -20.48 -8.46
C ILE A 183 13.35 -21.56 -7.41
N LYS A 184 12.33 -22.40 -7.64
CA LYS A 184 11.88 -23.43 -6.68
C LYS A 184 12.91 -24.47 -6.26
N ARG A 185 14.01 -24.57 -7.00
CA ARG A 185 15.11 -25.51 -6.72
C ARG A 185 16.11 -24.97 -5.69
N TYR A 186 16.06 -23.68 -5.38
CA TYR A 186 16.92 -23.06 -4.38
C TYR A 186 16.29 -23.15 -2.99
N PRO A 187 17.02 -23.67 -1.99
CA PRO A 187 16.61 -23.56 -0.59
C PRO A 187 16.50 -22.10 -0.15
N VAL A 188 15.41 -21.76 0.55
CA VAL A 188 15.14 -20.41 1.05
C VAL A 188 16.10 -20.06 2.19
N THR A 189 17.22 -19.42 1.83
CA THR A 189 18.30 -19.04 2.75
C THR A 189 18.90 -17.70 2.34
N GLU A 190 19.55 -16.99 3.25
CA GLU A 190 20.12 -15.66 2.96
C GLU A 190 21.15 -15.67 1.83
N THR A 191 21.97 -16.71 1.75
CA THR A 191 23.04 -16.87 0.75
C THR A 191 22.49 -17.19 -0.64
N ASN A 192 21.34 -17.86 -0.72
CA ASN A 192 20.77 -18.30 -1.99
C ASN A 192 19.93 -17.22 -2.68
N TYR A 193 19.58 -16.13 -1.98
CA TYR A 193 18.82 -15.03 -2.56
C TYR A 193 19.52 -14.43 -3.79
N ASP A 194 20.80 -14.08 -3.67
CA ASP A 194 21.56 -13.45 -4.75
C ASP A 194 21.73 -14.41 -5.95
N HIS A 195 21.92 -15.69 -5.67
CA HIS A 195 22.00 -16.75 -6.69
C HIS A 195 20.67 -16.91 -7.45
N ALA A 196 19.54 -16.89 -6.72
CA ALA A 196 18.21 -16.95 -7.31
C ALA A 196 17.93 -15.75 -8.22
N ILE A 197 18.27 -14.53 -7.77
CA ILE A 197 18.10 -13.30 -8.56
C ILE A 197 18.97 -13.32 -9.82
N HIS A 198 20.23 -13.76 -9.69
CA HIS A 198 21.14 -13.88 -10.83
C HIS A 198 20.55 -14.81 -11.90
N LEU A 199 20.08 -16.00 -11.50
CA LEU A 199 19.46 -16.95 -12.45
C LEU A 199 18.22 -16.36 -13.10
N LEU A 200 17.37 -15.67 -12.34
CA LEU A 200 16.15 -15.04 -12.86
C LEU A 200 16.48 -14.00 -13.94
N LYS A 201 17.48 -13.14 -13.68
CA LYS A 201 17.95 -12.12 -14.63
C LYS A 201 18.62 -12.75 -15.86
N GLU A 202 19.40 -13.80 -15.68
CA GLU A 202 20.09 -14.48 -16.78
C GLU A 202 19.09 -15.13 -17.76
N LYS A 203 18.06 -15.81 -17.24
CA LYS A 203 17.09 -16.54 -18.07
C LYS A 203 15.97 -15.66 -18.62
N LEU A 204 15.48 -14.71 -17.83
CA LEU A 204 14.29 -13.92 -18.18
C LEU A 204 14.58 -12.43 -18.43
N GLY A 205 15.74 -11.94 -17.98
CA GLY A 205 16.20 -10.56 -18.18
C GLY A 205 17.12 -10.37 -19.38
N ASN A 206 17.28 -11.39 -20.23
CA ASN A 206 18.14 -11.28 -21.40
C ASN A 206 17.56 -10.26 -22.40
N GLN A 207 18.21 -9.09 -22.45
CA GLN A 207 17.91 -7.97 -23.35
C GLN A 207 17.87 -8.40 -24.83
N PHE A 208 18.64 -9.44 -25.20
CA PHE A 208 18.65 -9.99 -26.56
C PHE A 208 17.28 -10.56 -26.99
N THR A 209 16.55 -11.19 -26.07
CA THR A 209 15.21 -11.72 -26.37
C THR A 209 14.18 -10.60 -26.54
N LEU A 210 14.34 -9.49 -25.80
CA LEU A 210 13.50 -8.30 -25.95
C LEU A 210 13.72 -7.65 -27.32
N ILE A 211 14.98 -7.45 -27.73
CA ILE A 211 15.35 -6.96 -29.06
C ILE A 211 14.78 -7.87 -30.16
N THR A 212 14.92 -9.19 -29.99
CA THR A 212 14.40 -10.19 -30.94
C THR A 212 12.87 -10.19 -31.03
N ASN A 213 12.15 -9.71 -30.01
CA ASN A 213 10.69 -9.55 -30.04
C ASN A 213 10.24 -8.19 -30.59
N LEU A 214 10.97 -7.11 -30.28
CA LEU A 214 10.65 -5.74 -30.71
C LEU A 214 10.99 -5.52 -32.19
N GLN A 215 12.09 -6.08 -32.69
CA GLN A 215 12.54 -5.88 -34.07
C GLN A 215 11.57 -6.43 -35.13
N PRO A 216 10.94 -7.62 -34.97
CA PRO A 216 9.87 -8.08 -35.87
C PRO A 216 8.57 -7.28 -35.75
N ARG A 217 8.26 -6.75 -34.57
CA ARG A 217 7.07 -5.89 -34.36
C ARG A 217 7.23 -4.56 -35.09
N LEU A 218 8.42 -3.96 -35.04
CA LEU A 218 8.77 -2.78 -35.82
C LEU A 218 8.70 -3.05 -37.33
N LYS A 219 9.27 -4.18 -37.80
CA LYS A 219 9.26 -4.55 -39.22
C LYS A 219 7.85 -4.80 -39.80
N ARG A 220 6.91 -5.24 -38.96
CA ARG A 220 5.51 -5.48 -39.35
C ARG A 220 4.62 -4.25 -39.22
N ALA A 221 5.06 -3.21 -38.51
CA ALA A 221 4.32 -1.98 -38.37
C ALA A 221 4.30 -1.24 -39.72
N LYS A 222 3.14 -1.25 -40.39
CA LYS A 222 2.87 -0.47 -41.61
C LYS A 222 1.53 0.24 -41.45
N ALA A 223 1.40 1.40 -42.07
CA ALA A 223 0.12 2.07 -42.18
C ALA A 223 -0.69 1.40 -43.30
N ASP A 224 -1.94 1.05 -43.01
CA ASP A 224 -2.84 0.42 -44.00
C ASP A 224 -3.25 1.39 -45.12
N ASN A 225 -3.14 2.71 -44.90
CA ASN A 225 -3.38 3.74 -45.91
C ASN A 225 -2.64 5.05 -45.58
N SER A 226 -2.65 6.01 -46.52
CA SER A 226 -1.99 7.32 -46.37
C SER A 226 -2.79 8.36 -45.58
N ALA A 227 -3.86 7.96 -44.88
CA ALA A 227 -4.65 8.90 -44.09
C ALA A 227 -3.82 9.43 -42.91
N ILE A 228 -3.96 10.71 -42.62
CA ILE A 228 -3.20 11.37 -41.53
C ILE A 228 -3.50 10.72 -40.17
N THR A 229 -4.73 10.22 -39.98
CA THR A 229 -5.16 9.54 -38.75
C THR A 229 -4.53 8.17 -38.56
N THR A 230 -4.34 7.39 -39.63
CA THR A 230 -3.70 6.07 -39.57
C THR A 230 -2.19 6.21 -39.44
N GLN A 231 -1.59 7.22 -40.08
CA GLN A 231 -0.18 7.57 -39.88
C GLN A 231 0.11 8.03 -38.45
N ARG A 232 -0.78 8.82 -37.84
CA ARG A 232 -0.64 9.23 -36.43
C ARG A 232 -0.69 8.04 -35.47
N LYS A 233 -1.63 7.12 -35.67
CA LYS A 233 -1.72 5.88 -34.87
C LYS A 233 -0.49 4.99 -35.03
N LEU A 234 0.07 4.91 -36.25
CA LEU A 234 1.31 4.20 -36.49
C LEU A 234 2.47 4.87 -35.73
N LEU A 235 2.57 6.19 -35.75
CA LEU A 235 3.60 6.94 -35.03
C LEU A 235 3.49 6.72 -33.51
N GLU A 236 2.28 6.77 -32.95
CA GLU A 236 2.01 6.49 -31.54
C GLU A 236 2.38 5.05 -31.15
N TYR A 237 2.27 4.10 -32.07
CA TYR A 237 2.67 2.70 -31.86
C TYR A 237 4.17 2.47 -31.98
N VAL A 238 4.83 3.11 -32.94
CA VAL A 238 6.26 2.91 -33.25
C VAL A 238 7.17 3.68 -32.29
N THR A 239 6.76 4.87 -31.84
CA THR A 239 7.60 5.75 -31.00
C THR A 239 8.02 5.08 -29.69
N PRO A 240 7.13 4.44 -28.90
CA PRO A 240 7.53 3.76 -27.67
C PRO A 240 8.47 2.57 -27.93
N ILE A 241 8.27 1.85 -29.04
CA ILE A 241 9.13 0.72 -29.43
C ILE A 241 10.54 1.21 -29.80
N PHE A 242 10.64 2.37 -30.47
CA PHE A 242 11.92 2.98 -30.81
C PHE A 242 12.68 3.43 -29.56
N ILE A 243 12.00 4.12 -28.63
CA ILE A 243 12.59 4.55 -27.35
C ILE A 243 13.10 3.34 -26.56
N GLN A 244 12.32 2.26 -26.48
CA GLN A 244 12.74 1.02 -25.81
C GLN A 244 13.96 0.36 -26.47
N LEU A 245 14.11 0.44 -27.79
CA LEU A 245 15.28 -0.08 -28.51
C LEU A 245 16.52 0.80 -28.31
N GLU A 246 16.34 2.12 -28.24
CA GLU A 246 17.40 3.09 -27.97
C GLU A 246 17.94 2.93 -26.53
N ASP A 247 17.07 2.78 -25.54
CA ASP A 247 17.43 2.50 -24.14
C ASP A 247 18.17 1.16 -23.97
N LEU A 248 17.94 0.20 -24.86
CA LEU A 248 18.66 -1.09 -24.92
C LEU A 248 19.98 -1.01 -25.71
N GLY A 249 20.39 0.18 -26.15
CA GLY A 249 21.66 0.41 -26.87
C GLY A 249 21.64 -0.02 -28.34
N VAL A 250 20.47 -0.34 -28.91
CA VAL A 250 20.32 -0.64 -30.33
C VAL A 250 20.10 0.66 -31.11
N TYR A 251 21.19 1.32 -31.49
CA TYR A 251 21.13 2.47 -32.38
C TYR A 251 20.66 2.04 -33.77
N THR A 252 19.40 2.33 -34.11
CA THR A 252 18.88 2.20 -35.49
C THR A 252 19.16 3.44 -36.34
N LYS A 253 20.20 4.22 -36.00
CA LYS A 253 20.68 5.29 -36.87
C LYS A 253 21.69 4.74 -37.88
N GLY A 254 21.24 4.65 -39.13
CA GLY A 254 22.12 4.83 -40.28
C GLY A 254 21.93 3.85 -41.44
N SER A 255 20.80 3.90 -42.15
CA SER A 255 20.80 3.48 -43.57
C SER A 255 19.71 4.09 -44.46
N TYR A 256 19.07 5.20 -44.07
CA TYR A 256 18.05 5.85 -44.93
C TYR A 256 18.04 7.39 -44.84
N TRP A 257 19.18 8.00 -44.52
CA TRP A 257 19.39 9.44 -44.72
C TRP A 257 20.81 9.66 -45.25
N SER A 258 21.06 9.19 -46.47
CA SER A 258 22.16 9.61 -47.35
C SER A 258 21.65 9.54 -48.77
#